data_AF-A0A973UMB3-F1
#
_entry.id   AF-A0A973UMB3-F1
#
_cell.length_a   1.000
_cell.length_b   1.000
_cell.length_c   1.000
_cell.angle_alpha   90.00
_cell.angle_beta   90.00
_cell.angle_gamma   90.00
#
_symmetry.space_group_name_H-M   'P 1'
#
loop_
_entity.id
_entity.type
_entity.pdbx_description
1 polymer ?
#
loop_
_entity_poly.entity_id
_entity_poly.type
_entity_poly.pdbx_seq_one_letter_code
_entity_poly.pdbx_strand_id
1 'polypeptide(L)'
;MAKDLDVTYEDMRAAAKKMNREKERIEEKLQDLKSYIDSLLENGFVTRQASKKFGHDFEEFKQGMSKTNEGLDGLAQYLEKAADSFENLDTELGK
;
A
#
# COMPACT_ATOMS: atom_id res chain seq x y z
N MET A 1 31.59 -13.56 9.45
CA MET A 1 30.34 -14.33 9.22
C MET A 1 29.24 -13.32 9.09
N ALA A 2 28.38 -13.49 8.09
CA ALA A 2 27.49 -12.47 7.61
C ALA A 2 26.58 -11.94 8.73
N LYS A 3 26.33 -10.63 8.69
CA LYS A 3 25.31 -9.93 9.47
C LYS A 3 23.95 -10.34 8.87
N ASP A 4 23.65 -11.63 8.93
CA ASP A 4 22.41 -12.22 8.44
C ASP A 4 21.32 -11.84 9.44
N LEU A 5 20.82 -10.62 9.28
CA LEU A 5 19.49 -10.16 9.65
C LEU A 5 18.93 -10.83 10.93
N ASP A 6 19.37 -10.34 12.09
CA ASP A 6 18.60 -10.40 13.35
C ASP A 6 17.32 -9.55 13.19
N VAL A 7 16.45 -9.89 12.23
CA VAL A 7 15.11 -9.32 12.17
C VAL A 7 14.29 -10.11 13.16
N THR A 8 14.02 -9.50 14.31
CA THR A 8 13.18 -10.12 15.33
C THR A 8 11.73 -10.16 14.86
N TYR A 9 10.90 -11.02 15.46
CA TYR A 9 9.46 -10.99 15.23
C TYR A 9 8.86 -9.60 15.60
N GLU A 10 9.48 -8.86 16.53
CA GLU A 10 9.10 -7.49 16.86
C GLU A 10 9.37 -6.51 15.70
N ASP A 11 10.52 -6.62 15.04
CA ASP A 11 10.86 -5.81 13.86
C ASP A 11 9.89 -6.07 12.71
N MET A 12 9.51 -7.34 12.49
CA MET A 12 8.51 -7.71 11.47
C MET A 12 7.14 -7.10 11.79
N ARG A 13 6.67 -7.19 13.03
CA ARG A 13 5.41 -6.55 13.47
C ARG A 13 5.48 -5.03 13.35
N ALA A 14 6.62 -4.42 13.67
CA ALA A 14 6.81 -2.97 13.53
C ALA A 14 6.77 -2.54 12.06
N ALA A 15 7.40 -3.32 11.17
CA ALA A 15 7.37 -3.11 9.73
C ALA A 15 5.96 -3.26 9.16
N ALA A 16 5.20 -4.29 9.56
CA ALA A 16 3.79 -4.47 9.16
C ALA A 16 2.92 -3.26 9.57
N LYS A 17 3.02 -2.83 10.82
CA LYS A 17 2.33 -1.62 11.32
C LYS A 17 2.72 -0.36 10.54
N LYS A 18 3.99 -0.24 10.12
CA LYS A 18 4.43 0.87 9.27
C LYS A 18 3.79 0.77 7.88
N MET A 19 3.75 -0.41 7.26
CA MET A 19 3.12 -0.60 5.96
C MET A 19 1.63 -0.21 5.97
N ASN A 20 0.87 -0.63 6.99
CA ASN A 20 -0.53 -0.26 7.13
C ASN A 20 -0.73 1.26 7.25
N ARG A 21 0.09 1.93 8.06
CA ARG A 21 0.03 3.40 8.19
C ARG A 21 0.37 4.13 6.90
N GLU A 22 1.37 3.67 6.16
CA GLU A 22 1.71 4.31 4.87
C GLU A 22 0.65 4.03 3.80
N LYS A 23 0.01 2.85 3.82
CA LYS A 23 -1.13 2.52 2.96
C LYS A 23 -2.27 3.51 3.17
N GLU A 24 -2.69 3.76 4.41
CA GLU A 24 -3.74 4.75 4.73
C GLU A 24 -3.39 6.14 4.18
N ARG A 25 -2.13 6.60 4.36
CA ARG A 25 -1.67 7.90 3.86
C ARG A 25 -1.65 7.98 2.34
N ILE A 26 -1.33 6.88 1.66
CA ILE A 26 -1.39 6.78 0.21
C ILE A 26 -2.85 6.81 -0.25
N GLU A 27 -3.74 6.08 0.42
CA GLU A 27 -5.18 6.09 0.15
C GLU A 27 -5.80 7.48 0.21
N GLU A 28 -5.53 8.23 1.28
CA GLU A 28 -5.99 9.62 1.44
C GLU A 28 -5.52 10.51 0.29
N LYS A 29 -4.22 10.49 -0.02
CA LYS A 29 -3.65 11.32 -1.10
C LYS A 29 -4.25 11.00 -2.46
N LEU A 30 -4.49 9.73 -2.74
CA LEU A 30 -5.02 9.31 -4.03
C LEU A 30 -6.51 9.67 -4.14
N GLN A 31 -7.27 9.63 -3.03
CA GLN A 31 -8.64 10.15 -2.98
C GLN A 31 -8.68 11.67 -3.22
N ASP A 32 -7.77 12.42 -2.62
CA ASP A 32 -7.66 13.87 -2.84
C ASP A 32 -7.38 14.20 -4.31
N LEU A 33 -6.42 13.49 -4.92
CA LEU A 33 -6.11 13.65 -6.34
C LEU A 33 -7.30 13.32 -7.23
N LYS A 34 -8.05 12.25 -6.90
CA LYS A 34 -9.29 11.90 -7.60
C LYS A 34 -10.30 13.04 -7.54
N SER A 35 -10.58 13.56 -6.34
CA SER A 35 -11.55 14.64 -6.14
C SER A 35 -11.15 15.91 -6.89
N TYR A 36 -9.85 16.25 -6.88
CA TYR A 36 -9.33 17.38 -7.66
C TYR A 36 -9.54 17.19 -9.16
N ILE A 37 -9.22 16.00 -9.67
CA ILE A 37 -9.40 15.63 -11.08
C ILE A 37 -10.87 15.71 -11.50
N ASP A 38 -11.78 15.16 -10.70
CA ASP A 38 -13.22 15.22 -10.94
C ASP A 38 -13.70 16.69 -11.03
N SER A 39 -13.22 17.56 -10.14
CA SER A 39 -13.56 19.00 -10.17
C SER A 39 -13.07 19.70 -11.45
N LEU A 40 -11.91 19.32 -12.01
CA LEU A 40 -11.41 19.91 -13.25
C LEU A 40 -12.27 19.50 -14.45
N LEU A 41 -12.79 18.27 -14.44
CA LEU A 41 -13.71 17.76 -15.46
C LEU A 41 -15.06 18.48 -15.40
N GLU A 42 -15.62 18.66 -14.20
CA GLU A 42 -16.87 19.38 -13.99
C GLU A 42 -16.79 20.85 -14.41
N ASN A 43 -15.66 21.51 -14.13
CA ASN A 43 -15.42 22.91 -14.48
C ASN A 43 -15.08 23.13 -15.98
N GLY A 44 -15.10 22.07 -16.80
CA GLY A 44 -14.93 22.18 -18.25
C GLY A 44 -13.50 22.45 -18.72
N PHE A 45 -12.49 22.10 -17.91
CA PHE A 45 -11.08 22.41 -18.18
C PHE A 45 -10.50 21.69 -19.41
N VAL A 46 -11.16 20.64 -19.90
CA VAL A 46 -10.69 19.81 -21.02
C VAL A 46 -11.62 19.88 -22.22
N THR A 47 -11.03 20.06 -23.40
CA THR A 47 -11.72 19.89 -24.68
C THR A 47 -12.21 18.45 -24.83
N ARG A 48 -13.28 18.22 -25.60
CA ARG A 48 -13.96 16.92 -25.75
C ARG A 48 -13.03 15.75 -26.13
N GLN A 49 -11.88 16.02 -26.77
CA GLN A 49 -10.86 15.02 -27.10
C GLN A 49 -9.87 14.78 -25.94
N ALA A 50 -9.45 15.84 -25.23
CA ALA A 50 -8.61 15.75 -24.04
C ALA A 50 -9.35 15.04 -22.89
N SER A 51 -10.67 15.26 -22.73
CA SER A 51 -11.48 14.61 -21.69
C SER A 51 -11.49 13.09 -21.82
N LYS A 52 -11.46 12.54 -23.05
CA LYS A 52 -11.46 11.09 -23.27
C LYS A 52 -10.13 10.44 -22.89
N LYS A 53 -9.01 11.01 -23.36
CA LYS A 53 -7.67 10.50 -23.00
C LYS A 53 -7.43 10.62 -21.50
N PHE A 54 -7.77 11.77 -20.94
CA PHE A 54 -7.62 12.01 -19.51
C PHE A 54 -8.51 11.09 -18.67
N GLY A 55 -9.75 10.82 -19.08
CA GLY A 55 -10.62 9.84 -18.41
C GLY A 55 -10.04 8.42 -18.44
N HIS A 56 -9.42 8.02 -19.55
CA HIS A 56 -8.70 6.74 -19.64
C HIS A 56 -7.48 6.69 -18.70
N ASP A 57 -6.60 7.69 -18.77
CA ASP A 57 -5.41 7.77 -17.92
C ASP A 57 -5.80 7.82 -16.43
N PHE A 58 -6.93 8.45 -16.10
CA PHE A 58 -7.47 8.50 -14.75
C PHE A 58 -8.02 7.14 -14.27
N GLU A 59 -8.66 6.38 -15.15
CA GLU A 59 -9.10 5.02 -14.85
C GLU A 59 -7.90 4.10 -14.59
N GLU A 60 -6.84 4.20 -15.41
CA GLU A 60 -5.59 3.46 -15.17
C GLU A 60 -4.95 3.84 -13.85
N PHE A 61 -4.95 5.13 -13.51
CA PHE A 61 -4.48 5.63 -12.21
C PHE A 61 -5.25 4.98 -11.04
N LYS A 62 -6.59 4.94 -11.09
CA LYS A 62 -7.41 4.27 -10.07
C LYS A 62 -7.10 2.78 -9.95
N GLN A 63 -6.89 2.09 -11.08
CA GLN A 63 -6.52 0.67 -11.06
C GLN A 63 -5.13 0.47 -10.45
N GLY A 64 -4.16 1.33 -10.77
CA GLY A 64 -2.82 1.31 -10.18
C GLY A 64 -2.85 1.57 -8.68
N MET A 65 -3.71 2.48 -8.22
CA MET A 65 -3.99 2.71 -6.80
C MET A 65 -4.48 1.43 -6.10
N SER A 66 -5.53 0.78 -6.62
CA SER A 66 -6.07 -0.45 -6.01
C SER A 66 -4.98 -1.51 -5.88
N LYS A 67 -4.22 -1.75 -6.95
CA LYS A 67 -3.11 -2.71 -6.96
C LYS A 67 -2.01 -2.36 -5.96
N THR A 68 -1.72 -1.07 -5.79
CA THR A 68 -0.73 -0.61 -4.80
C THR A 68 -1.20 -0.91 -3.38
N ASN A 69 -2.47 -0.63 -3.07
CA ASN A 69 -3.04 -0.91 -1.76
C ASN A 69 -3.10 -2.41 -1.46
N GLU A 70 -3.51 -3.22 -2.43
CA GLU A 70 -3.49 -4.68 -2.34
C GLU A 70 -2.07 -5.21 -2.09
N GLY A 71 -1.08 -4.66 -2.80
CA GLY A 71 0.33 -5.02 -2.61
C GLY A 71 0.84 -4.67 -1.21
N LEU A 72 0.54 -3.48 -0.70
CA LEU A 72 0.91 -3.05 0.66
C LEU A 72 0.24 -3.91 1.74
N ASP A 73 -1.03 -4.25 1.54
CA ASP A 73 -1.77 -5.14 2.44
C ASP A 73 -1.15 -6.54 2.49
N GLY A 74 -0.85 -7.11 1.31
CA GLY A 74 -0.19 -8.41 1.21
C GLY A 74 1.18 -8.45 1.87
N LEU A 75 1.97 -7.37 1.74
CA LEU A 75 3.26 -7.24 2.42
C LEU A 75 3.11 -7.15 3.94
N ALA A 76 2.15 -6.37 4.44
CA ALA A 76 1.89 -6.28 5.87
C ALA A 76 1.47 -7.63 6.46
N GLN A 77 0.53 -8.32 5.80
CA GLN A 77 0.09 -9.65 6.21
C GLN A 77 1.22 -10.70 6.18
N TYR A 78 2.09 -10.63 5.17
CA TYR A 78 3.25 -11.52 5.08
C TYR A 78 4.19 -11.31 6.28
N LEU A 79 4.50 -10.06 6.62
CA LEU A 79 5.35 -9.72 7.75
C LEU A 79 4.73 -10.17 9.09
N GLU A 80 3.42 -10.01 9.27
CA GLU A 80 2.72 -10.51 10.47
C GLU A 80 2.79 -12.04 10.58
N LYS A 81 2.50 -12.77 9.50
CA LYS A 81 2.58 -14.23 9.48
C LYS A 81 4.00 -14.76 9.71
N ALA A 82 4.99 -14.06 9.16
CA ALA A 82 6.39 -14.38 9.40
C ALA A 82 6.72 -14.22 10.89
N ALA A 83 6.34 -13.08 11.49
CA ALA A 83 6.53 -12.82 12.92
C ALA A 83 5.90 -13.90 13.81
N ASP A 84 4.64 -14.26 13.54
CA ASP A 84 3.92 -15.30 14.27
C ASP A 84 4.64 -16.66 14.17
N SER A 85 5.17 -16.99 12.98
CA SER A 85 5.88 -18.24 12.76
C SER A 85 7.19 -18.31 13.54
N PHE A 86 7.97 -17.22 13.55
CA PHE A 86 9.22 -17.15 14.31
C PHE A 86 8.99 -17.19 15.82
N GLU A 87 8.00 -16.46 16.34
CA GLU A 87 7.64 -16.48 17.77
C GLU A 87 7.22 -17.88 18.24
N ASN A 88 6.46 -18.60 17.42
CA ASN A 88 6.07 -19.99 17.72
C ASN A 88 7.27 -20.93 17.73
N LEU A 89 8.17 -20.84 16.75
CA LEU A 89 9.38 -21.66 16.70
C LEU A 89 10.28 -21.42 17.91
N ASP A 90 10.50 -20.16 18.31
CA ASP A 90 11.28 -19.83 19.50
C ASP A 90 10.62 -20.36 20.79
N THR A 91 9.29 -20.28 20.87
CA THR A 91 8.53 -20.83 22.00
C THR A 91 8.64 -22.35 22.10
N GLU A 92 8.71 -23.06 20.97
CA GLU A 92 8.89 -24.51 20.93
C GLU A 92 10.33 -24.93 21.27
N LEU A 93 11.33 -24.20 20.80
CA LEU A 93 12.75 -24.49 21.07
C LEU A 93 13.19 -24.07 22.48
N GLY A 94 12.50 -23.09 23.08
CA GLY A 94 12.74 -22.62 24.45
C GLY A 94 12.04 -23.45 25.54
N LYS A 95 11.23 -24.45 25.16
CA LYS A 95 10.63 -25.45 26.06
C LYS A 95 11.47 -26.71 26.12
#